data_AF-A0A820X4A8-F1
#
_entry.id   AF-A0A820X4A8-F1
#
_cell.length_a   1.000
_cell.length_b   1.000
_cell.length_c   1.000
_cell.angle_alpha   90.00
_cell.angle_beta   90.00
_cell.angle_gamma   90.00
#
_symmetry.space_group_name_H-M   'P 1'
#
loop_
_entity.id
_entity.type
_entity.pdbx_description
1 polymer ?
#
loop_
_entity_poly.entity_id
_entity_poly.type
_entity_poly.pdbx_seq_one_letter_code
_entity_poly.pdbx_strand_id
1 'polypeptide(L)' 'MSRFRQVTYHANSQTVDLGPGLVWDEVYQALDPLNVTVVGGRLPGVGVAGLILGGGYSWKSSQYGLSIDNVLEYEVSTK' A
#
# COMPACT_ATOMS: atom_id res chain seq x y z
N MET A 1 -15.53 -1.23 1.33
CA MET A 1 -14.38 -2.15 1.37
C MET A 1 -13.76 -2.32 2.76
N SER A 2 -14.33 -1.80 3.85
CA SER A 2 -13.69 -1.76 5.18
C SER A 2 -13.35 -3.10 5.82
N ARG A 3 -13.90 -4.22 5.32
CA ARG A 3 -13.62 -5.57 5.85
C ARG A 3 -12.38 -6.25 5.23
N PHE A 4 -11.86 -5.75 4.11
CA PHE A 4 -10.63 -6.26 3.50
C PHE A 4 -9.43 -5.50 4.06
N ARG A 5 -8.89 -5.97 5.18
CA ARG A 5 -7.87 -5.27 5.99
C ARG A 5 -6.58 -6.06 6.18
N GLN A 6 -6.33 -7.08 5.36
CA GLN A 6 -5.12 -7.89 5.49
C GLN A 6 -3.86 -7.10 5.11
N VAL A 7 -2.76 -7.34 5.83
CA VAL A 7 -1.41 -6.92 5.47
C VAL A 7 -0.51 -8.14 5.56
N THR A 8 0.02 -8.60 4.43
CA THR A 8 0.90 -9.78 4.37
C THR A 8 2.21 -9.39 3.71
N TYR A 9 3.30 -9.39 4.47
CA TYR A 9 4.64 -9.11 3.93
C TYR A 9 5.33 -10.41 3.50
N HIS A 10 5.87 -10.42 2.29
CA HIS A 10 6.63 -11.53 1.72
C HIS A 10 8.12 -11.17 1.68
N ALA A 11 8.88 -11.63 2.68
CA ALA A 11 10.29 -11.27 2.82
C ALA A 11 11.17 -11.74 1.64
N ASN A 12 10.83 -12.89 1.04
CA ASN A 12 11.62 -13.48 -0.05
C ASN A 12 11.56 -12.65 -1.35
N SER A 13 10.39 -12.08 -1.66
CA SER A 13 10.16 -11.24 -2.84
C SER A 13 10.24 -9.74 -2.53
N GLN A 14 10.32 -9.37 -1.25
CA GLN A 14 10.24 -7.99 -0.77
C GLN A 14 8.94 -7.27 -1.20
N THR A 15 7.83 -8.01 -1.23
CA THR A 15 6.50 -7.49 -1.63
C THR A 15 5.53 -7.51 -0.46
N VAL A 16 4.43 -6.75 -0.58
CA VAL A 16 3.36 -6.75 0.43
C VAL A 16 2.00 -6.84 -0.25
N ASP A 17 1.13 -7.69 0.28
CA ASP A 17 -0.27 -7.76 -0.11
C ASP A 17 -1.08 -6.88 0.84
N LEU A 18 -1.84 -5.94 0.28
CA LEU A 18 -2.61 -4.96 1.04
C LEU A 18 -4.10 -5.09 0.75
N GLY A 19 -4.89 -5.15 1.82
CA GLY A 19 -6.33 -5.04 1.74
C GLY A 19 -6.78 -3.65 1.29
N PRO A 20 -7.69 -3.53 0.31
CA PRO A 20 -8.15 -2.23 -0.21
C PRO A 20 -8.93 -1.39 0.82
N GLY A 21 -9.33 -1.98 1.94
CA GLY A 21 -10.04 -1.30 3.04
C GLY A 21 -9.14 -0.62 4.06
N LEU A 22 -7.82 -0.76 3.94
CA LEU A 22 -6.85 -0.15 4.86
C LEU A 22 -6.69 1.35 4.64
N VAL A 23 -6.16 2.00 5.66
CA VAL A 23 -5.55 3.34 5.57
C VAL A 23 -4.03 3.23 5.73
N TRP A 24 -3.28 4.20 5.19
CA TRP A 24 -1.81 4.10 5.10
C TRP A 24 -1.10 4.04 6.45
N ASP A 25 -1.65 4.67 7.49
CA ASP A 25 -1.14 4.57 8.85
C ASP A 25 -1.12 3.12 9.38
N GLU A 26 -2.17 2.34 9.09
CA GLU A 26 -2.22 0.92 9.47
C GLU A 26 -1.21 0.08 8.69
N VAL A 27 -1.00 0.40 7.41
CA VAL A 27 0.00 -0.28 6.58
C VAL A 27 1.39 -0.05 7.15
N TYR A 28 1.77 1.20 7.45
CA TYR A 28 3.07 1.48 8.03
C TYR A 28 3.23 0.88 9.42
N GLN A 29 2.19 0.95 10.27
CA GLN A 29 2.23 0.34 11.61
C GLN A 29 2.45 -1.18 11.56
N ALA A 30 1.87 -1.87 10.57
CA ALA A 30 2.06 -3.30 10.38
C ALA A 30 3.45 -3.67 9.86
N LEU A 31 4.08 -2.78 9.07
CA LEU A 31 5.39 -3.01 8.46
C LEU A 31 6.58 -2.53 9.30
N ASP A 32 6.37 -1.58 10.21
CA ASP A 32 7.42 -1.00 11.07
C ASP A 32 8.21 -2.05 11.87
N PRO A 33 7.58 -3.06 12.52
CA PRO A 33 8.32 -4.11 13.24
C PRO A 33 9.21 -4.98 12.35
N LEU A 34 8.95 -5.00 11.04
CA LEU A 34 9.70 -5.74 10.04
C LEU A 34 10.83 -4.91 9.43
N ASN A 35 10.96 -3.63 9.84
CA ASN A 35 11.94 -2.68 9.33
C ASN A 35 11.88 -2.50 7.81
N VAL A 36 10.67 -2.54 7.23
CA VAL A 36 10.43 -2.31 5.81
C VAL A 36 9.37 -1.24 5.60
N THR A 37 9.38 -0.61 4.43
CA THR A 37 8.40 0.43 4.08
C THR A 37 8.03 0.33 2.61
N VAL A 38 6.85 0.86 2.28
CA VAL A 38 6.31 0.90 0.91
C VAL A 38 6.18 2.33 0.41
N VAL A 39 6.07 2.48 -0.90
CA VAL A 39 5.75 3.77 -1.55
C VAL A 39 4.24 3.99 -1.44
N GLY A 40 3.82 4.67 -0.38
CA GLY A 40 2.41 4.90 -0.07
C GLY A 40 2.08 6.34 0.32
N GLY A 41 0.87 6.55 0.82
CA GLY A 41 0.38 7.85 1.26
C GLY A 41 1.20 8.49 2.36
N ARG A 42 1.24 9.83 2.38
CA ARG A 42 2.02 10.62 3.34
C ARG A 42 1.23 11.03 4.58
N LEU A 43 -0.10 11.08 4.48
CA LEU A 43 -0.98 11.59 5.52
C LEU A 43 -1.80 10.44 6.14
N PRO A 44 -2.03 10.45 7.47
CA PRO A 44 -2.89 9.48 8.15
C PRO A 44 -4.33 9.50 7.63
N GLY A 45 -5.03 8.36 7.71
CA GLY A 45 -6.44 8.26 7.34
C GLY A 45 -6.73 8.24 5.84
N VAL A 46 -5.71 8.39 5.00
CA VAL A 46 -5.84 8.23 3.54
C VAL A 46 -6.01 6.74 3.22
N GLY A 47 -7.09 6.40 2.51
CA GLY A 47 -7.38 5.03 2.11
C GLY A 47 -6.39 4.50 1.05
N VAL A 48 -5.99 3.24 1.21
CA VAL A 48 -5.02 2.56 0.32
C VAL A 48 -5.54 2.49 -1.11
N ALA A 49 -6.72 1.91 -1.34
CA ALA A 49 -7.25 1.71 -2.69
C ALA A 49 -7.46 3.03 -3.44
N GLY A 50 -8.00 4.06 -2.77
CA GLY A 50 -8.25 5.36 -3.40
C GLY A 50 -6.96 6.06 -3.83
N LEU A 51 -5.91 5.99 -3.01
CA LEU A 51 -4.62 6.62 -3.33
C LEU A 51 -3.90 5.88 -4.48
N ILE A 52 -3.85 4.55 -4.42
CA ILE A 52 -3.13 3.74 -5.40
C ILE A 52 -3.80 3.84 -6.78
N LEU A 53 -5.13 3.69 -6.84
CA LEU A 53 -5.86 3.76 -8.12
C LEU A 53 -5.85 5.19 -8.72
N GLY A 54 -5.56 6.21 -7.92
CA GLY A 54 -5.37 7.59 -8.35
C GLY A 54 -3.91 7.98 -8.62
N GLY A 55 -2.96 7.05 -8.56
CA GLY A 55 -1.52 7.30 -8.72
C GLY A 55 -0.78 7.35 -7.38
N GLY A 56 -1.02 8.40 -6.60
CA GLY A 56 -0.59 8.47 -5.20
C GLY A 56 0.86 8.90 -4.95
N TYR A 57 1.05 10.03 -4.26
CA TYR A 57 2.37 10.63 -4.02
C TYR A 57 2.91 10.31 -2.62
N SER A 58 4.15 9.81 -2.58
CA SER A 58 4.87 9.36 -1.38
C SER A 58 6.08 10.25 -1.07
N TRP A 59 6.63 10.14 0.15
CA TRP A 59 7.96 10.70 0.47
C TRP A 59 9.06 10.11 -0.40
N LYS A 60 8.84 8.89 -0.90
CA LYS A 60 9.76 8.14 -1.75
C LYS A 60 9.58 8.39 -3.24
N SER A 61 8.65 9.25 -3.64
CA SER A 61 8.29 9.37 -5.06
C SER A 61 9.37 9.95 -5.96
N SER A 62 10.29 10.74 -5.42
CA SER A 62 11.45 11.23 -6.19
C SER A 62 12.44 10.11 -6.56
N GLN A 63 12.44 9.00 -5.83
CA GLN A 63 13.36 7.87 -6.04
C GLN A 63 12.67 6.68 -6.73
N TYR A 64 11.38 6.45 -6.43
CA TYR A 64 10.67 5.23 -6.82
C TYR A 64 9.38 5.48 -7.61
N GLY A 65 9.07 6.74 -7.98
CA GLY A 65 7.85 7.07 -8.71
C GLY A 65 6.59 7.14 -7.83
N LEU A 66 5.43 7.12 -8.46
CA LEU A 66 4.14 7.13 -7.77
C LEU A 66 3.87 5.79 -7.09
N SER A 67 2.90 5.76 -6.18
CA SER A 67 2.51 4.54 -5.48
C SER A 67 1.99 3.48 -6.46
N ILE A 68 1.30 3.91 -7.52
CA ILE A 68 0.85 3.04 -8.62
C ILE A 68 2.01 2.40 -9.40
N ASP A 69 3.14 3.10 -9.53
CA ASP A 69 4.32 2.59 -10.26
C ASP A 69 5.00 1.45 -9.50
N ASN A 70 4.64 1.25 -8.24
CA ASN A 70 5.18 0.21 -7.36
C ASN A 70 4.19 -0.95 -7.14
N VAL A 71 3.06 -0.98 -7.85
CA VAL A 71 2.10 -2.09 -7.76
C VAL A 71 2.45 -3.18 -8.77
N LEU A 72 2.53 -4.42 -8.28
CA LEU A 72 2.80 -5.59 -9.13
C LEU A 72 1.51 -6.21 -9.69
N GLU A 73 0.45 -6.28 -8.90
CA GLU A 73 -0.80 -6.96 -9.28
C GLU A 73 -2.00 -6.35 -8.55
N TYR A 74 -3.18 -6.46 -9.18
CA TYR A 74 -4.48 -6.18 -8.56
C TYR A 74 -5.38 -7.40 -8.66
N GLU A 75 -5.96 -7.82 -7.54
CA GLU A 75 -7.09 -8.75 -7.54
C GLU A 75 -8.40 -7.95 -7.64
N VAL A 76 -9.15 -8.18 -8.73
CA VAL A 76 -10.36 -7.40 -9.05
C VAL A 76 -11.54 -8.34 -9.28
N SER A 77 -12.67 -8.05 -8.62
CA SER A 77 -13.95 -8.69 -8.93
C SER A 77 -14.64 -7.93 -10.05
N THR A 78 -14.88 -8.58 -11.19
CA THR A 78 -15.68 -8.04 -12.29
C THR A 78 -17.17 -8.36 -12.09
N LYS A 79 -18.01 -7.72 -12.91
CA LYS A 79 -19.45 -7.99 -12.98
C LYS A 79 -19.75 -9.21 -13.85
#